data_AF-A0A091H0S3-F1
#
_entry.id   AF-A0A091H0S3-F1
#
_cell.length_a   1.000
_cell.length_b   1.000
_cell.length_c   1.000
_cell.angle_alpha   90.00
_cell.angle_beta   90.00
_cell.angle_gamma   90.00
#
_symmetry.space_group_name_H-M   'P 1'
#
loop_
_entity.id
_entity.type
_entity.pdbx_description
1 polymer ?
#
loop_
_entity_poly.entity_id
_entity_poly.type
_entity_poly.pdbx_seq_one_letter_code
_entity_poly.pdbx_strand_id
1 'polypeptide(L)'
;PPNLRLSVSTASDRDQALISLLQGERFGSLDSIIVYCTRREETVRVAALLCTCLQGTPLRGAEGPGHQKTKGQSGCWPPTWIADAYHAGLSPAERRRVQKIFMSGCLRLVVATVAFGMGLDKPDVRGVIHYNMPKNFESYVQEIGRAGRDGEPAHCHLFLDPE
;
A
#
# COMPACT_ATOMS: atom_id res chain seq x y z
N PRO A 1 8.98 -5.86 14.56
CA PRO A 1 8.12 -6.81 15.31
C PRO A 1 8.23 -8.22 14.72
N PRO A 2 8.05 -9.30 15.49
CA PRO A 2 8.19 -10.68 14.99
C PRO A 2 7.14 -11.05 13.92
N ASN A 3 6.02 -10.33 13.87
CA ASN A 3 4.98 -10.48 12.86
C ASN A 3 5.30 -9.76 11.52
N LEU A 4 6.40 -9.00 11.44
CA LEU A 4 6.83 -8.37 10.18
C LEU A 4 7.76 -9.29 9.39
N ARG A 5 7.39 -9.56 8.14
CA ARG A 5 8.21 -10.30 7.18
C ARG A 5 8.88 -9.31 6.22
N LEU A 6 10.18 -9.11 6.40
CA LEU A 6 10.98 -8.20 5.57
C LEU A 6 11.53 -8.93 4.34
N SER A 7 11.58 -8.25 3.21
CA SER A 7 12.20 -8.76 1.98
C SER A 7 12.76 -7.61 1.14
N VAL A 8 13.77 -7.90 0.33
CA VAL A 8 14.46 -6.91 -0.49
C VAL A 8 14.68 -7.50 -1.88
N SER A 9 14.60 -6.69 -2.93
CA SER A 9 14.99 -7.08 -4.29
C SER A 9 15.63 -5.91 -5.03
N THR A 10 16.46 -6.21 -6.03
CA THR A 10 16.91 -5.25 -7.04
C THR A 10 16.03 -5.42 -8.27
N ALA A 11 15.68 -4.30 -8.92
CA ALA A 11 14.87 -4.33 -10.14
C ALA A 11 15.35 -3.26 -11.11
N SER A 12 15.65 -3.66 -12.35
CA SER A 12 15.93 -2.74 -13.45
C SER A 12 14.66 -1.99 -13.87
N ASP A 13 13.53 -2.69 -13.93
CA ASP A 13 12.20 -2.12 -14.12
C ASP A 13 11.38 -2.28 -12.84
N ARG A 14 11.36 -1.22 -12.03
CA ARG A 14 10.61 -1.18 -10.76
C ARG A 14 9.11 -1.21 -10.95
N ASP A 15 8.59 -0.66 -12.05
CA ASP A 15 7.16 -0.62 -12.33
C ASP A 15 6.64 -2.05 -12.54
N GLN A 16 7.31 -2.82 -13.39
CA GLN A 16 6.97 -4.23 -13.63
C GLN A 16 7.22 -5.11 -12.41
N ALA A 17 8.30 -4.86 -11.67
CA ALA A 17 8.59 -5.58 -10.43
C ALA A 17 7.52 -5.32 -9.36
N LEU A 18 7.02 -4.08 -9.24
CA LEU A 18 5.95 -3.71 -8.32
C LEU A 18 4.64 -4.42 -8.70
N ILE A 19 4.26 -4.41 -9.98
CA ILE A 19 3.06 -5.11 -10.47
C ILE A 19 3.16 -6.62 -10.17
N SER A 20 4.30 -7.22 -10.50
CA SER A 20 4.56 -8.65 -10.28
C SER A 20 4.52 -9.01 -8.79
N LEU A 21 5.12 -8.17 -7.94
CA LEU A 21 5.10 -8.34 -6.49
C LEU A 21 3.68 -8.30 -5.94
N LEU A 22 2.91 -7.31 -6.40
CA LEU A 22 1.52 -7.10 -6.01
C LEU A 22 0.63 -8.26 -6.44
N GLN A 23 0.80 -8.82 -7.63
CA GLN A 23 0.05 -10.00 -8.09
C GLN A 23 0.56 -11.32 -7.49
N GLY A 24 1.74 -11.31 -6.88
CA GLY A 24 2.37 -12.48 -6.27
C GLY A 24 1.69 -12.97 -5.01
N GLU A 25 2.21 -14.06 -4.44
CA GLU A 25 1.58 -14.76 -3.31
C GLU A 25 1.54 -13.94 -2.02
N ARG A 26 2.51 -13.03 -1.83
CA ARG A 26 2.68 -12.29 -0.58
C ARG A 26 1.78 -11.06 -0.49
N PHE A 27 1.54 -10.37 -1.60
CA PHE A 27 0.80 -9.11 -1.65
C PHE A 27 -0.55 -9.21 -2.38
N GLY A 28 -0.78 -10.27 -3.15
CA GLY A 28 -1.97 -10.46 -3.98
C GLY A 28 -3.28 -10.50 -3.23
N SER A 29 -3.26 -11.00 -1.99
CA SER A 29 -4.43 -11.13 -1.12
C SER A 29 -4.51 -10.08 -0.01
N LEU A 30 -3.61 -9.09 0.00
CA LEU A 30 -3.58 -8.08 1.06
C LEU A 30 -4.48 -6.89 0.71
N ASP A 31 -5.37 -6.50 1.61
CA ASP A 31 -6.37 -5.46 1.38
C ASP A 31 -5.93 -4.05 1.82
N SER A 32 -4.77 -3.90 2.45
CA SER A 32 -4.28 -2.60 2.93
C SER A 32 -2.77 -2.51 2.79
N ILE A 33 -2.32 -1.80 1.76
CA ILE A 33 -0.92 -1.69 1.36
C ILE A 33 -0.54 -0.22 1.19
N ILE A 34 0.61 0.16 1.75
CA ILE A 34 1.25 1.47 1.54
C ILE A 34 2.46 1.28 0.63
N VAL A 35 2.55 2.07 -0.45
CA VAL A 35 3.71 2.14 -1.33
C VAL A 35 4.42 3.47 -1.09
N TYR A 36 5.62 3.45 -0.53
CA TYR A 36 6.43 4.63 -0.28
C TYR A 36 7.28 5.00 -1.48
N CYS A 37 7.11 6.25 -1.93
CA CYS A 37 7.91 6.91 -2.97
C CYS A 37 8.65 8.11 -2.38
N THR A 38 9.79 8.47 -2.96
CA THR A 38 10.56 9.63 -2.51
C THR A 38 10.01 10.95 -3.05
N ARG A 39 9.47 10.94 -4.28
CA ARG A 39 9.04 12.14 -5.00
C ARG A 39 7.53 12.20 -5.16
N ARG A 40 6.97 13.41 -5.09
CA ARG A 40 5.53 13.64 -5.28
C ARG A 40 5.06 13.25 -6.68
N GLU A 41 5.84 13.55 -7.71
CA GLU A 41 5.48 13.23 -9.10
C GLU A 41 5.42 11.72 -9.32
N GLU A 42 6.29 10.98 -8.62
CA GLU A 42 6.35 9.53 -8.67
C GLU A 42 5.11 8.88 -8.02
N THR A 43 4.60 9.43 -6.91
CA THR A 43 3.37 8.92 -6.29
C THR A 43 2.18 8.94 -7.24
N VAL A 44 2.02 10.03 -8.01
CA VAL A 44 0.93 10.18 -8.98
C VAL A 44 1.11 9.22 -10.15
N ARG A 45 2.33 9.15 -10.70
CA ARG A 45 2.67 8.26 -11.82
C ARG A 45 2.43 6.79 -11.47
N VAL A 46 2.94 6.35 -10.32
CA VAL A 46 2.83 4.95 -9.86
C VAL A 46 1.37 4.62 -9.51
N ALA A 47 0.62 5.50 -8.85
CA ALA A 47 -0.80 5.26 -8.60
C ALA A 47 -1.59 5.09 -9.90
N ALA A 48 -1.36 5.96 -10.90
CA ALA A 48 -2.01 5.85 -12.20
C ALA A 48 -1.63 4.57 -12.95
N LEU A 49 -0.36 4.17 -12.89
CA LEU A 49 0.14 2.91 -13.46
C LEU A 49 -0.59 1.71 -12.83
N LEU A 50 -0.60 1.63 -11.49
CA LEU A 50 -1.26 0.53 -10.78
C LEU A 50 -2.76 0.48 -11.11
N CYS A 51 -3.42 1.64 -11.11
CA CYS A 51 -4.81 1.76 -11.51
C CYS A 51 -5.07 1.37 -12.96
N THR A 52 -4.08 1.38 -13.85
CA THR A 52 -4.24 1.02 -15.28
C THR A 52 -3.92 -0.45 -15.52
N CYS A 53 -2.79 -0.93 -14.99
CA CYS A 53 -2.30 -2.28 -15.23
C CYS A 53 -3.07 -3.36 -14.48
N LEU A 54 -3.75 -3.01 -13.38
CA LEU A 54 -4.44 -3.97 -12.51
C LEU A 54 -5.96 -3.93 -12.68
N GLN A 55 -6.47 -3.15 -13.64
CA GLN A 55 -7.89 -3.17 -14.00
C GLN A 55 -8.30 -4.57 -14.45
N GLY A 56 -9.44 -5.06 -13.95
CA GLY A 56 -9.98 -6.37 -14.35
C GLY A 56 -9.24 -7.59 -13.79
N THR A 57 -8.17 -7.42 -13.02
CA THR A 57 -7.51 -8.55 -12.33
C THR A 57 -8.29 -8.87 -11.05
N PRO A 58 -8.88 -10.07 -10.89
CA PRO A 58 -9.54 -10.42 -9.64
C PRO A 58 -8.53 -10.48 -8.49
N LEU A 59 -8.94 -9.99 -7.32
CA LEU A 59 -8.18 -10.10 -6.08
C LEU A 59 -7.99 -11.56 -5.71
N ARG A 60 -6.73 -11.99 -5.50
CA ARG A 60 -6.42 -13.37 -5.11
C ARG A 60 -6.94 -13.60 -3.68
N GLY A 61 -7.89 -14.50 -3.50
CA GLY A 61 -8.48 -14.80 -2.18
C GLY A 61 -9.78 -14.09 -1.86
N ALA A 62 -10.40 -13.37 -2.81
CA ALA A 62 -11.73 -12.78 -2.64
C ALA A 62 -12.90 -13.80 -2.51
N GLU A 63 -12.63 -15.11 -2.55
CA GLU A 63 -13.61 -16.20 -2.45
C GLU A 63 -13.61 -16.94 -1.09
N GLY A 64 -13.15 -16.32 0.00
CA GLY A 64 -13.17 -16.90 1.35
C GLY A 64 -14.39 -16.48 2.21
N PRO A 65 -15.01 -17.38 3.00
CA PRO A 65 -16.10 -17.04 3.91
C PRO A 65 -15.53 -16.45 5.21
N GLY A 66 -15.76 -15.16 5.51
CA GLY A 66 -15.46 -14.69 6.88
C GLY A 66 -15.21 -13.21 7.16
N HIS A 67 -15.32 -12.27 6.22
CA HIS A 67 -15.46 -10.87 6.63
C HIS A 67 -16.92 -10.61 7.03
N GLN A 68 -17.19 -10.74 8.32
CA GLN A 68 -18.48 -10.45 8.92
C GLN A 68 -18.80 -8.96 8.68
N LYS A 69 -19.52 -8.70 7.59
CA LYS A 69 -20.13 -7.42 7.27
C LYS A 69 -20.93 -6.95 8.49
N THR A 70 -20.42 -5.97 9.21
CA THR A 70 -21.22 -5.19 10.13
C THR A 70 -22.33 -4.53 9.32
N LYS A 71 -23.58 -4.93 9.61
CA LYS A 71 -24.80 -4.43 8.96
C LYS A 71 -24.82 -2.90 9.05
N GLY A 72 -24.59 -2.21 7.94
CA GLY A 72 -24.71 -0.74 7.90
C GLY A 72 -24.09 -0.02 6.70
N GLN A 73 -23.22 -0.63 5.90
CA GLN A 73 -22.62 0.06 4.75
C GLN A 73 -23.07 -0.55 3.42
N SER A 74 -24.12 0.04 2.85
CA SER A 74 -24.49 -0.16 1.44
C SER A 74 -23.47 0.55 0.55
N GLY A 75 -22.63 -0.22 -0.13
CA GLY A 75 -21.72 0.31 -1.15
C GLY A 75 -20.39 -0.43 -1.27
N CYS A 76 -20.38 -1.76 -1.20
CA CYS A 76 -19.19 -2.51 -1.58
C CYS A 76 -19.16 -2.60 -3.12
N TRP A 77 -18.47 -1.64 -3.72
CA TRP A 77 -17.99 -1.74 -5.11
C TRP A 77 -17.17 -3.04 -5.25
N PRO A 78 -17.09 -3.64 -6.45
CA PRO A 78 -16.40 -4.91 -6.66
C PRO A 78 -14.96 -4.88 -6.12
N PRO A 79 -14.36 -6.04 -5.80
CA PRO A 79 -13.00 -6.15 -5.27
C PRO A 79 -11.99 -5.84 -6.38
N THR A 80 -11.92 -4.58 -6.78
CA THR A 80 -11.05 -4.06 -7.81
C THR A 80 -9.78 -3.50 -7.18
N TRP A 81 -8.72 -3.47 -7.98
CA TRP A 81 -7.47 -2.82 -7.61
C TRP A 81 -7.69 -1.31 -7.59
N ILE A 82 -7.89 -0.74 -6.40
CA ILE A 82 -8.03 0.70 -6.21
C ILE A 82 -6.74 1.22 -5.59
N ALA A 83 -6.07 2.15 -6.28
CA ALA A 83 -4.90 2.86 -5.81
C ALA A 83 -5.12 4.39 -5.87
N ASP A 84 -4.58 5.14 -4.92
CA ASP A 84 -4.62 6.60 -4.94
C ASP A 84 -3.29 7.18 -4.43
N ALA A 85 -2.94 8.37 -4.91
CA ALA A 85 -1.69 9.04 -4.55
C ALA A 85 -1.87 9.88 -3.27
N TYR A 86 -0.81 10.00 -2.48
CA TYR A 86 -0.78 10.87 -1.31
C TYR A 86 0.56 11.60 -1.16
N HIS A 87 0.53 12.92 -1.23
CA HIS A 87 1.72 13.74 -1.00
C HIS A 87 1.35 15.13 -0.47
N ALA A 88 2.33 15.86 0.06
CA ALA A 88 2.13 17.19 0.63
C ALA A 88 1.62 18.24 -0.37
N GLY A 89 1.84 18.01 -1.67
CA GLY A 89 1.32 18.88 -2.75
C GLY A 89 -0.19 18.78 -3.01
N LEU A 90 -0.88 17.75 -2.50
CA LEU A 90 -2.34 17.64 -2.61
C LEU A 90 -3.03 18.67 -1.70
N SER A 91 -4.23 19.10 -2.09
CA SER A 91 -5.05 19.96 -1.24
C SER A 91 -5.39 19.25 0.07
N PRO A 92 -5.62 20.01 1.17
CA PRO A 92 -6.03 19.40 2.44
C PRO A 92 -7.31 18.56 2.32
N ALA A 93 -8.22 18.93 1.42
CA ALA A 93 -9.45 18.18 1.16
C ALA A 93 -9.17 16.82 0.52
N GLU A 94 -8.28 16.78 -0.48
CA GLU A 94 -7.87 15.52 -1.14
C GLU A 94 -7.12 14.61 -0.18
N ARG A 95 -6.17 15.16 0.60
CA ARG A 95 -5.45 14.36 1.62
C ARG A 95 -6.41 13.70 2.61
N ARG A 96 -7.38 14.48 3.12
CA ARG A 96 -8.42 13.94 4.01
C ARG A 96 -9.29 12.89 3.31
N ARG A 97 -9.64 13.09 2.05
CA ARG A 97 -10.41 12.11 1.26
C ARG A 97 -9.64 10.79 1.14
N VAL A 98 -8.41 10.81 0.65
CA VAL A 98 -7.57 9.63 0.45
C VAL A 98 -7.34 8.90 1.77
N GLN A 99 -6.94 9.64 2.82
CA GLN A 99 -6.75 9.06 4.15
C GLN A 99 -8.04 8.41 4.65
N LYS A 100 -9.20 9.09 4.57
CA LYS A 100 -10.48 8.54 5.03
C LYS A 100 -10.85 7.23 4.32
N ILE A 101 -10.67 7.16 3.00
CA ILE A 101 -11.02 5.97 2.20
C ILE A 101 -10.05 4.82 2.50
N PHE A 102 -8.76 5.10 2.73
CA PHE A 102 -7.79 4.10 3.18
C PHE A 102 -8.12 3.56 4.57
N MET A 103 -8.45 4.45 5.50
CA MET A 103 -8.83 4.10 6.86
C MET A 103 -10.10 3.23 6.90
N SER A 104 -11.06 3.48 5.99
CA SER A 104 -12.29 2.68 5.90
C SER A 104 -12.13 1.32 5.21
N GLY A 105 -10.95 1.00 4.69
CA GLY A 105 -10.69 -0.24 3.93
C GLY A 105 -11.24 -0.22 2.50
N CYS A 106 -11.69 0.93 2.01
CA CYS A 106 -12.20 1.07 0.64
C CYS A 106 -11.09 1.35 -0.39
N LEU A 107 -9.90 1.74 0.07
CA LEU A 107 -8.72 1.94 -0.77
C LEU A 107 -7.69 0.88 -0.39
N ARG A 108 -7.37 0.00 -1.35
CA ARG A 108 -6.41 -1.07 -1.12
C ARG A 108 -4.96 -0.58 -1.08
N LEU A 109 -4.62 0.28 -2.04
CA LEU A 109 -3.26 0.78 -2.24
C LEU A 109 -3.22 2.29 -2.05
N VAL A 110 -2.34 2.77 -1.18
CA VAL A 110 -2.00 4.20 -1.13
C VAL A 110 -0.54 4.37 -1.53
N VAL A 111 -0.31 5.14 -2.58
CA VAL A 111 1.04 5.45 -3.07
C VAL A 111 1.44 6.81 -2.52
N ALA A 112 2.38 6.84 -1.59
CA ALA A 112 2.60 7.98 -0.73
C ALA A 112 4.05 8.38 -0.58
N THR A 113 4.30 9.65 -0.28
CA THR A 113 5.56 10.05 0.34
C THR A 113 5.49 9.91 1.86
N VAL A 114 6.62 10.16 2.54
CA VAL A 114 6.73 10.17 4.02
C VAL A 114 5.65 11.03 4.69
N ALA A 115 5.10 12.03 3.97
CA ALA A 115 4.01 12.88 4.44
C ALA A 115 2.74 12.11 4.87
N PHE A 116 2.49 10.91 4.34
CA PHE A 116 1.35 10.09 4.75
C PHE A 116 1.52 9.49 6.15
N GLY A 117 2.77 9.31 6.59
CA GLY A 117 3.06 8.70 7.87
C GLY A 117 2.68 9.56 9.08
N MET A 118 2.56 10.88 8.91
CA MET A 118 2.24 11.76 10.02
C MET A 118 0.75 11.63 10.37
N GLY A 119 0.42 10.89 11.42
CA GLY A 119 -0.95 10.73 11.94
C GLY A 119 -1.76 9.58 11.34
N LEU A 120 -1.13 8.65 10.62
CA LEU A 120 -1.78 7.39 10.24
C LEU A 120 -1.79 6.43 11.44
N ASP A 121 -2.99 6.05 11.88
CA ASP A 121 -3.21 5.06 12.93
C ASP A 121 -4.22 3.98 12.51
N LYS A 122 -3.85 3.22 11.47
CA LYS A 122 -4.61 2.05 11.01
C LYS A 122 -3.92 0.80 11.56
N PRO A 123 -4.56 0.00 12.44
CA PRO A 123 -3.91 -1.14 13.08
C PRO A 123 -3.61 -2.29 12.10
N ASP A 124 -4.45 -2.41 11.07
CA ASP A 124 -4.54 -3.52 10.13
C ASP A 124 -3.84 -3.24 8.77
N VAL A 125 -2.76 -2.44 8.77
CA VAL A 125 -1.93 -2.30 7.57
C VAL A 125 -1.16 -3.60 7.34
N ARG A 126 -1.42 -4.27 6.21
CA ARG A 126 -0.88 -5.60 5.88
C ARG A 126 0.39 -5.55 5.05
N GLY A 127 0.58 -4.49 4.27
CA GLY A 127 1.72 -4.35 3.37
C GLY A 127 2.37 -2.97 3.45
N VAL A 128 3.70 -2.93 3.47
CA VAL A 128 4.50 -1.72 3.23
C VAL A 128 5.51 -2.03 2.13
N ILE A 129 5.51 -1.26 1.06
CA ILE A 129 6.43 -1.42 -0.07
C ILE A 129 7.20 -0.13 -0.23
N HIS A 130 8.52 -0.20 -0.19
CA HIS A 130 9.40 0.91 -0.50
C HIS A 130 9.80 0.85 -1.96
N TYR A 131 9.19 1.73 -2.77
CA TYR A 131 9.50 1.87 -4.19
C TYR A 131 10.90 2.46 -4.41
N ASN A 132 11.34 3.32 -3.50
CA ASN A 132 12.72 3.77 -3.42
C ASN A 132 13.26 3.58 -2.00
N MET A 133 14.58 3.57 -1.88
CA MET A 133 15.27 3.56 -0.61
C MET A 133 14.90 4.80 0.25
N PRO A 134 14.50 4.61 1.52
CA PRO A 134 14.33 5.73 2.44
C PRO A 134 15.63 6.51 2.65
N LYS A 135 15.52 7.76 3.09
CA LYS A 135 16.67 8.66 3.31
C LYS A 135 17.71 8.09 4.28
N ASN A 136 17.25 7.35 5.27
CA ASN A 136 18.09 6.72 6.28
C ASN A 136 17.36 5.51 6.88
N PHE A 137 18.13 4.70 7.62
CA PHE A 137 17.62 3.49 8.26
C PHE A 137 16.52 3.78 9.28
N GLU A 138 16.62 4.87 10.04
CA GLU A 138 15.58 5.25 11.00
C GLU A 138 14.23 5.49 10.32
N SER A 139 14.23 6.22 9.18
CA SER A 139 13.03 6.45 8.37
C SER A 139 12.43 5.13 7.91
N TYR A 140 13.26 4.20 7.43
CA TYR A 140 12.82 2.86 7.04
C TYR A 140 12.12 2.14 8.21
N VAL A 141 12.74 2.12 9.39
CA VAL A 141 12.19 1.47 10.59
C VAL A 141 10.85 2.10 11.01
N GLN A 142 10.74 3.43 11.00
CA GLN A 142 9.51 4.14 11.34
C GLN A 142 8.38 3.86 10.31
N GLU A 143 8.73 3.75 9.03
CA GLU A 143 7.79 3.50 7.94
C GLU A 143 7.25 2.05 7.97
N ILE A 144 8.12 1.04 8.12
CA ILE A 144 7.66 -0.35 8.26
C ILE A 144 6.93 -0.60 9.57
N GLY A 145 7.20 0.18 10.63
CA GLY A 145 6.53 0.10 11.93
C GLY A 145 5.04 0.48 11.89
N ARG A 146 4.50 0.81 10.72
CA ARG A 146 3.07 1.04 10.48
C ARG A 146 2.30 -0.23 10.18
N ALA A 147 2.99 -1.25 9.68
CA ALA A 147 2.38 -2.53 9.34
C ALA A 147 2.20 -3.39 10.60
N GLY A 148 1.13 -4.20 10.62
CA GLY A 148 0.94 -5.25 11.64
C GLY A 148 0.88 -4.74 13.07
N ARG A 149 0.22 -3.59 13.32
CA ARG A 149 0.07 -3.03 14.67
C ARG A 149 -0.92 -3.81 15.54
N ASP A 150 -1.84 -4.52 14.91
CA ASP A 150 -2.72 -5.52 15.52
C ASP A 150 -2.00 -6.82 15.94
N GLY A 151 -0.71 -6.98 15.61
CA GLY A 151 0.07 -8.19 15.88
C GLY A 151 -0.06 -9.29 14.82
N GLU A 152 -0.94 -9.12 13.83
CA GLU A 152 -1.11 -10.07 12.73
C GLU A 152 0.04 -9.97 11.73
N PRO A 153 0.31 -11.04 10.94
CA PRO A 153 1.37 -11.04 9.95
C PRO A 153 1.23 -9.87 8.96
N ALA A 154 2.36 -9.19 8.70
CA ALA A 154 2.44 -8.16 7.68
C ALA A 154 3.74 -8.26 6.89
N HIS A 155 3.70 -7.80 5.65
CA HIS A 155 4.80 -7.91 4.71
C HIS A 155 5.42 -6.54 4.42
N CYS A 156 6.75 -6.49 4.46
CA CYS A 156 7.50 -5.31 4.05
C CYS A 156 8.46 -5.68 2.90
N HIS A 157 8.45 -4.89 1.84
CA HIS A 157 9.35 -5.10 0.70
C HIS A 157 10.07 -3.81 0.34
N LEU A 158 11.36 -3.91 0.00
CA LEU A 158 12.17 -2.78 -0.44
C LEU A 158 12.79 -3.08 -1.82
N PHE A 159 12.60 -2.15 -2.75
CA PHE A 159 13.33 -2.14 -4.02
C PHE A 159 14.62 -1.31 -3.88
N LEU A 160 15.77 -1.95 -4.09
CA LEU A 160 17.07 -1.30 -4.17
C LEU A 160 17.28 -0.70 -5.57
N ASP A 161 18.13 0.31 -5.67
CA ASP A 161 18.61 0.79 -6.97
C ASP A 161 19.52 -0.30 -7.58
N PRO A 162 19.38 -0.62 -8.89
CA PRO A 162 20.38 -1.43 -9.57
C PRO A 162 21.70 -0.65 -9.60
N GLU A 163 22.82 -1.34 -9.32
CA GLU A 163 24.18 -0.79 -9.43
C GLU A 163 24.53 -0.33 -10.85
#